data_AF-N6UCW4-F1
#
_entry.id   AF-N6UCW4-F1
#
_cell.length_a   1.000
_cell.length_b   1.000
_cell.length_c   1.000
_cell.angle_alpha   90.00
_cell.angle_beta   90.00
_cell.angle_gamma   90.00
#
_symmetry.space_group_name_H-M   'P 1'
#
loop_
_entity.id
_entity.type
_entity.pdbx_description
1 polymer ?
#
loop_
_entity_poly.entity_id
_entity_poly.type
_entity_poly.pdbx_seq_one_letter_code
_entity_poly.pdbx_strand_id
1 'polypeptide(L)'
;MEAKRISAQGREVFNKYIVAQVKQINEIMDGAELDVLALEKLSPKTEKCIRQCLRQQELLRTVWHKVLSYEIYNKNIRIIVNALCKHLITAIIKFEDIQANVSEKLIDVIKLILTRAPKLFIDANEITLYVPLWYKLNELTFVLNSNLVDINDRWASGKGPLALQFEPTELRGLVKALITSRSVETYSDSCVENTVKPAISIPSSNGNKANLIDSLTITIDSLSTEN
;
A
#
# COMPACT_ATOMS: atom_id res chain seq x y z
N MET A 1 33.61 -20.83 27.70
CA MET A 1 33.83 -20.72 26.24
C MET A 1 32.67 -21.31 25.45
N GLU A 2 32.09 -22.44 25.90
CA GLU A 2 30.95 -23.12 25.25
C GLU A 2 29.64 -22.33 25.23
N ALA A 3 29.31 -21.59 26.30
CA ALA A 3 28.09 -20.76 26.34
C ALA A 3 28.06 -19.69 25.24
N LYS A 4 29.21 -19.09 24.92
CA LYS A 4 29.34 -18.15 23.79
C LYS A 4 29.16 -18.86 22.45
N ARG A 5 29.65 -20.09 22.31
CA ARG A 5 29.53 -20.90 21.09
C ARG A 5 28.08 -21.35 20.84
N ILE A 6 27.40 -21.84 21.87
CA ILE A 6 25.97 -22.19 21.83
C ILE A 6 25.12 -20.97 21.48
N SER A 7 25.40 -19.82 22.10
CA SER A 7 24.69 -18.57 21.80
C SER A 7 24.92 -18.10 20.35
N ALA A 8 26.15 -18.22 19.84
CA ALA A 8 26.47 -17.87 18.46
C ALA A 8 25.73 -18.79 17.47
N GLN A 9 25.74 -20.10 17.72
CA GLN A 9 25.09 -21.08 16.86
C GLN A 9 23.56 -20.96 16.92
N GLY A 10 22.99 -20.67 18.09
CA GLY A 10 21.57 -20.36 18.25
C GLY A 10 21.15 -19.12 17.45
N ARG A 11 21.95 -18.03 17.49
CA ARG A 11 21.71 -16.84 16.65
C ARG A 11 21.79 -17.14 15.17
N GLU A 12 22.74 -17.98 14.74
CA GLU A 12 22.88 -18.36 13.33
C GLU A 12 21.67 -19.15 12.83
N VAL A 13 21.24 -20.16 13.58
CA VAL A 13 20.04 -20.97 13.27
C VAL A 13 18.80 -20.09 13.24
N PHE A 14 18.65 -19.19 14.21
CA PHE A 14 17.54 -18.26 14.25
C PHE A 14 17.55 -17.29 13.07
N ASN A 15 18.70 -16.69 12.72
CA ASN A 15 18.79 -15.82 11.55
C ASN A 15 18.44 -16.56 10.25
N LYS A 16 18.89 -17.82 10.09
CA LYS A 16 18.48 -18.67 8.95
C LYS A 16 16.97 -18.87 8.93
N TYR A 17 16.35 -19.09 10.08
CA TYR A 17 14.89 -19.18 10.20
C TYR A 17 14.19 -17.90 9.76
N ILE A 18 14.69 -16.72 10.18
CA ILE A 18 14.12 -15.43 9.77
C ILE A 18 14.23 -15.20 8.27
N VAL A 19 15.39 -15.51 7.68
CA VAL A 19 15.59 -15.42 6.22
C VAL A 19 14.61 -16.35 5.49
N ALA A 20 14.42 -17.57 5.99
CA ALA A 20 13.45 -18.51 5.44
C ALA A 20 12.00 -18.01 5.59
N GLN A 21 11.64 -17.39 6.71
CA GLN A 21 10.33 -16.77 6.93
C GLN A 21 10.05 -15.64 5.94
N VAL A 22 11.01 -14.73 5.75
CA VAL A 22 10.88 -13.65 4.76
C VAL A 22 10.73 -14.23 3.35
N LYS A 23 11.53 -15.26 3.01
CA LYS A 23 11.40 -15.95 1.72
C LYS A 23 10.03 -16.58 1.54
N GLN A 24 9.51 -17.26 2.55
CA GLN A 24 8.18 -17.88 2.52
C GLN A 24 7.08 -16.83 2.34
N ILE A 25 7.18 -15.67 3.01
CA ILE A 25 6.23 -14.57 2.82
C ILE A 25 6.27 -14.08 1.38
N ASN A 26 7.46 -13.88 0.82
CA ASN A 26 7.60 -13.46 -0.57
C ASN A 26 7.00 -14.50 -1.51
N GLU A 27 7.26 -15.79 -1.31
CA GLU A 27 6.66 -16.88 -2.11
C GLU A 27 5.12 -16.92 -2.00
N ILE A 28 4.55 -16.73 -0.81
CA ILE A 28 3.10 -16.65 -0.60
C ILE A 28 2.52 -15.42 -1.32
N MET A 29 3.23 -14.28 -1.27
CA MET A 29 2.80 -13.03 -1.90
C MET A 29 2.99 -13.05 -3.42
N ASP A 30 4.00 -13.72 -3.95
CA ASP A 30 4.18 -13.94 -5.39
C ASP A 30 3.04 -14.82 -5.93
N GLY A 31 2.62 -15.82 -5.15
CA GLY A 31 1.42 -16.61 -5.44
C GLY A 31 0.09 -15.86 -5.32
N ALA A 32 0.08 -14.64 -4.78
CA ALA A 32 -1.11 -13.80 -4.66
C ALA A 32 -1.54 -13.15 -5.99
N GLU A 33 -0.76 -13.32 -7.07
CA GLU A 33 -1.08 -12.89 -8.44
C GLU A 33 -1.54 -11.42 -8.52
N LEU A 34 -0.81 -10.52 -7.85
CA LEU A 34 -0.99 -9.06 -7.89
C LEU A 34 -0.49 -8.44 -9.22
N ASP A 35 -0.66 -9.15 -10.34
CA ASP A 35 -0.31 -8.69 -11.69
C ASP A 35 -1.45 -7.83 -12.29
N VAL A 36 -1.07 -6.88 -13.14
CA VAL A 36 -1.91 -5.93 -13.90
C VAL A 36 -3.07 -6.64 -14.59
N LEU A 37 -2.87 -7.86 -15.09
CA LEU A 37 -3.90 -8.63 -15.79
C LEU A 37 -4.97 -9.29 -14.89
N ALA A 38 -4.75 -9.34 -13.56
CA ALA A 38 -5.63 -10.00 -12.61
C ALA A 38 -6.54 -9.05 -11.81
N LEU A 39 -6.46 -7.74 -12.03
CA LEU A 39 -7.14 -6.69 -11.26
C LEU A 39 -8.67 -6.79 -11.24
N GLU A 40 -9.32 -7.19 -12.35
CA GLU A 40 -10.77 -7.42 -12.38
C GLU A 40 -11.21 -8.50 -11.37
N LYS A 41 -10.28 -9.39 -11.02
CA LYS A 41 -10.41 -10.41 -9.99
C LYS A 41 -9.39 -10.17 -8.88
N LEU A 42 -9.22 -8.95 -8.37
CA LEU A 42 -8.48 -8.77 -7.10
C LEU A 42 -9.13 -9.71 -6.07
N SER A 43 -8.43 -10.82 -5.84
CA SER A 43 -9.06 -12.09 -5.53
C SER A 43 -9.19 -12.24 -4.02
N PRO A 44 -10.18 -13.00 -3.51
CA PRO A 44 -10.10 -13.55 -2.15
C PRO A 44 -8.76 -14.25 -1.87
N LYS A 45 -8.00 -14.63 -2.91
CA LYS A 45 -6.63 -15.15 -2.82
C LYS A 45 -5.62 -14.16 -2.23
N THR A 46 -5.58 -12.90 -2.68
CA THR A 46 -4.62 -11.90 -2.16
C THR A 46 -4.89 -11.60 -0.69
N GLU A 47 -6.16 -11.38 -0.36
CA GLU A 47 -6.61 -11.21 1.01
C GLU A 47 -6.27 -12.45 1.86
N LYS A 48 -6.52 -13.66 1.35
CA LYS A 48 -6.17 -14.92 2.01
C LYS A 48 -4.67 -15.06 2.25
N CYS A 49 -3.83 -14.74 1.27
CA CYS A 49 -2.37 -14.76 1.40
C CYS A 49 -1.91 -13.80 2.52
N ILE A 50 -2.44 -12.59 2.56
CA ILE A 50 -2.11 -11.61 3.59
C ILE A 50 -2.60 -12.07 4.97
N ARG A 51 -3.84 -12.57 5.07
CA ARG A 51 -4.37 -13.17 6.30
C ARG A 51 -3.49 -14.33 6.76
N GLN A 52 -3.01 -15.16 5.83
CA GLN A 52 -2.14 -16.28 6.12
C GLN A 52 -0.78 -15.80 6.65
N CYS A 53 -0.12 -14.85 5.98
CA CYS A 53 1.14 -14.26 6.45
C CYS A 53 0.99 -13.68 7.87
N LEU A 54 -0.05 -12.88 8.11
CA LEU A 54 -0.32 -12.28 9.43
C LEU A 54 -0.60 -13.35 10.48
N ARG A 55 -1.43 -14.36 10.18
CA ARG A 55 -1.75 -15.47 11.09
C ARG A 55 -0.50 -16.26 11.49
N GLN A 56 0.40 -16.53 10.54
CA GLN A 56 1.66 -17.22 10.82
C GLN A 56 2.51 -16.42 11.83
N GLN A 57 2.59 -15.11 11.67
CA GLN A 57 3.33 -14.25 12.61
C GLN A 57 2.64 -14.15 13.96
N GLU A 58 1.31 -14.09 14.00
CA GLU A 58 0.53 -14.12 15.25
C GLU A 58 0.76 -15.40 16.04
N LEU A 59 0.90 -16.55 15.37
CA LEU A 59 1.22 -17.81 16.02
C LEU A 59 2.65 -17.80 16.55
N LEU A 60 3.62 -17.39 15.73
CA LEU A 60 5.03 -17.31 16.13
C LEU A 60 5.25 -16.36 17.31
N ARG A 61 4.53 -15.25 17.35
CA ARG A 61 4.51 -14.31 18.49
C ARG A 61 4.31 -15.01 19.82
N THR A 62 3.37 -15.96 19.91
CA THR A 62 3.04 -16.66 21.17
C THR A 62 4.20 -17.47 21.74
N VAL A 63 5.11 -17.90 20.87
CA VAL A 63 6.31 -18.68 21.22
C VAL A 63 7.49 -17.73 21.44
N TRP A 64 7.72 -16.81 20.50
CA TRP A 64 8.88 -15.93 20.51
C TRP A 64 8.88 -14.93 21.66
N HIS A 65 7.72 -14.40 22.06
CA HIS A 65 7.61 -13.52 23.23
C HIS A 65 8.15 -14.15 24.52
N LYS A 66 8.13 -15.49 24.63
CA LYS A 66 8.56 -16.20 25.83
C LYS A 66 10.06 -16.51 25.85
N VAL A 67 10.72 -16.42 24.70
CA VAL A 67 12.08 -16.94 24.50
C VAL A 67 13.06 -15.87 24.03
N LEU A 68 12.59 -14.89 23.26
CA LEU A 68 13.41 -13.81 22.71
C LEU A 68 13.34 -12.57 23.60
N SER A 69 14.44 -11.81 23.65
CA SER A 69 14.41 -10.47 24.22
C SER A 69 13.56 -9.55 23.34
N TYR A 70 13.05 -8.49 23.97
CA TYR A 70 12.27 -7.43 23.34
C TYR A 70 12.90 -6.93 22.02
N GLU A 71 14.17 -6.56 22.07
CA GLU A 71 14.90 -5.99 20.94
C GLU A 71 15.01 -6.97 19.76
N ILE A 72 15.32 -8.24 20.05
CA ILE A 72 15.46 -9.26 19.02
C ILE A 72 14.10 -9.54 18.41
N TYR A 73 13.06 -9.70 19.21
CA TYR A 73 11.72 -9.95 18.72
C TYR A 73 11.22 -8.83 17.79
N ASN A 74 11.20 -7.59 18.29
CA ASN A 74 10.69 -6.45 17.53
C ASN A 74 11.51 -6.19 16.26
N LYS A 75 12.83 -6.37 16.30
CA LYS A 75 13.68 -6.27 15.11
C LYS A 75 13.24 -7.24 14.01
N ASN A 76 12.86 -8.46 14.35
CA ASN A 76 12.48 -9.47 13.38
C ASN A 76 11.05 -9.27 12.86
N ILE A 77 10.10 -8.96 13.74
CA ILE A 77 8.73 -8.63 13.33
C ILE A 77 8.72 -7.42 12.39
N ARG A 78 9.52 -6.40 12.68
CA ARG A 78 9.71 -5.25 11.78
C ARG A 78 10.14 -5.68 10.38
N ILE A 79 11.15 -6.54 10.25
CA ILE A 79 11.66 -6.98 8.94
C ILE A 79 10.53 -7.65 8.14
N ILE A 80 9.78 -8.51 8.81
CA ILE A 80 8.67 -9.26 8.23
C ILE A 80 7.53 -8.33 7.78
N VAL A 81 7.07 -7.44 8.66
CA VAL A 81 6.01 -6.48 8.34
C VAL A 81 6.45 -5.54 7.22
N ASN A 82 7.70 -5.06 7.26
CA ASN A 82 8.23 -4.20 6.21
C ASN A 82 8.30 -4.91 4.84
N ALA A 83 8.64 -6.20 4.80
CA ALA A 83 8.62 -6.99 3.57
C ALA A 83 7.20 -7.09 2.99
N LEU A 84 6.20 -7.33 3.84
CA LEU A 84 4.79 -7.37 3.42
C LEU A 84 4.32 -6.00 2.87
N CYS A 85 4.65 -4.90 3.56
CA CYS A 85 4.36 -3.54 3.08
C CYS A 85 5.03 -3.28 1.73
N LYS A 86 6.31 -3.66 1.59
CA LYS A 86 7.09 -3.47 0.35
C LYS A 86 6.43 -4.17 -0.83
N HIS A 87 6.07 -5.45 -0.67
CA HIS A 87 5.44 -6.21 -1.74
C HIS A 87 4.15 -5.54 -2.23
N LEU A 88 3.29 -5.10 -1.33
CA LEU A 88 2.04 -4.43 -1.72
C LEU A 88 2.27 -3.07 -2.36
N ILE A 89 3.12 -2.23 -1.76
CA ILE A 89 3.42 -0.90 -2.31
C ILE A 89 4.00 -1.03 -3.72
N THR A 90 4.98 -1.92 -3.91
CA THR A 90 5.62 -2.14 -5.21
C THR A 90 4.65 -2.72 -6.23
N ALA A 91 3.72 -3.59 -5.84
CA ALA A 91 2.69 -4.08 -6.75
C ALA A 91 1.73 -2.95 -7.16
N ILE A 92 1.24 -2.17 -6.20
CA ILE A 92 0.22 -1.14 -6.45
C ILE A 92 0.75 0.01 -7.29
N ILE A 93 1.97 0.48 -7.04
CA ILE A 93 2.59 1.57 -7.81
C ILE A 93 2.79 1.19 -9.29
N LYS A 94 2.87 -0.11 -9.61
CA LYS A 94 3.07 -0.59 -10.98
C LYS A 94 1.80 -0.67 -11.81
N PHE A 95 0.61 -0.47 -11.22
CA PHE A 95 -0.62 -0.51 -11.99
C PHE A 95 -0.71 0.70 -12.92
N GLU A 96 -1.00 0.45 -14.19
CA GLU A 96 -1.20 1.49 -15.21
C GLU A 96 -2.62 2.06 -15.16
N ASP A 97 -3.60 1.25 -14.76
CA ASP A 97 -5.00 1.64 -14.58
C ASP A 97 -5.58 0.96 -13.33
N ILE A 98 -6.24 1.75 -12.48
CA ILE A 98 -6.87 1.28 -11.24
C ILE A 98 -8.33 1.71 -11.27
N GLN A 99 -9.23 0.76 -11.52
CA GLN A 99 -10.68 0.96 -11.45
C GLN A 99 -11.15 1.25 -10.01
N ALA A 100 -12.27 1.98 -9.87
CA ALA A 100 -12.79 2.41 -8.57
C ALA A 100 -13.07 1.22 -7.63
N ASN A 101 -13.75 0.19 -8.14
CA ASN A 101 -14.01 -1.07 -7.42
C ASN A 101 -12.72 -1.79 -6.99
N VAL A 102 -11.64 -1.67 -7.75
CA VAL A 102 -10.36 -2.29 -7.39
C VAL A 102 -9.62 -1.45 -6.35
N SER A 103 -9.68 -0.11 -6.46
CA SER A 103 -9.15 0.80 -5.44
C SER A 103 -9.75 0.50 -4.06
N GLU A 104 -11.08 0.34 -3.97
CA GLU A 104 -11.77 -0.02 -2.73
C GLU A 104 -11.26 -1.34 -2.14
N LYS A 105 -11.11 -2.38 -2.96
CA LYS A 105 -10.58 -3.67 -2.50
C LYS A 105 -9.11 -3.58 -2.08
N LEU A 106 -8.28 -2.81 -2.79
CA LEU A 106 -6.89 -2.56 -2.40
C LEU A 106 -6.81 -1.85 -1.05
N ILE A 107 -7.68 -0.87 -0.83
CA ILE A 107 -7.81 -0.18 0.46
C ILE A 107 -8.17 -1.18 1.56
N ASP A 108 -9.14 -2.07 1.35
CA ASP A 108 -9.52 -3.07 2.35
C ASP A 108 -8.39 -4.05 2.67
N VAL A 109 -7.65 -4.47 1.65
CA VAL A 109 -6.45 -5.29 1.80
C VAL A 109 -5.36 -4.57 2.59
N ILE A 110 -5.12 -3.28 2.32
CA ILE A 110 -4.15 -2.49 3.07
C ILE A 110 -4.62 -2.29 4.52
N LYS A 111 -5.90 -1.97 4.74
CA LYS A 111 -6.51 -1.81 6.08
C LYS A 111 -6.36 -3.06 6.94
N LEU A 112 -6.40 -4.26 6.35
CA LEU A 112 -6.16 -5.51 7.06
C LEU A 112 -4.76 -5.52 7.71
N ILE A 113 -3.74 -5.07 6.97
CA ILE A 113 -2.37 -4.95 7.48
C ILE A 113 -2.29 -3.83 8.50
N LEU A 114 -2.84 -2.66 8.19
CA LEU A 114 -2.84 -1.51 9.09
C LEU A 114 -3.46 -1.83 10.46
N THR A 115 -4.45 -2.73 10.49
CA THR A 115 -5.15 -3.13 11.71
C THR A 115 -4.47 -4.27 12.47
N ARG A 116 -3.84 -5.22 11.79
CA ARG A 116 -3.31 -6.45 12.40
C ARG A 116 -1.82 -6.41 12.66
N ALA A 117 -1.03 -5.80 11.78
CA ALA A 117 0.42 -5.73 11.93
C ALA A 117 0.88 -5.03 13.23
N PRO A 118 0.25 -3.94 13.72
CA PRO A 118 0.66 -3.32 14.98
C PRO A 118 0.56 -4.29 16.16
N LYS A 119 -0.43 -5.18 16.14
CA LYS A 119 -0.66 -6.19 17.19
C LYS A 119 0.40 -7.29 17.22
N LEU A 120 1.27 -7.36 16.21
CA LEU A 120 2.41 -8.27 16.20
C LEU A 120 3.55 -7.77 17.09
N PHE A 121 3.66 -6.47 17.31
CA PHE A 121 4.68 -5.88 18.18
C PHE A 121 4.32 -6.10 19.66
N ILE A 122 5.31 -5.90 20.53
CA ILE A 122 5.09 -5.91 21.97
C ILE A 122 4.29 -4.67 22.37
N ASP A 123 4.70 -3.49 21.90
CA ASP A 123 3.90 -2.26 21.89
C ASP A 123 3.49 -1.92 20.45
N ALA A 124 2.19 -1.78 20.24
CA ALA A 124 1.62 -1.51 18.92
C ALA A 124 2.06 -0.15 18.34
N ASN A 125 2.40 0.82 19.19
CA ASN A 125 2.82 2.15 18.74
C ASN A 125 4.17 2.12 18.03
N GLU A 126 5.02 1.14 18.35
CA GLU A 126 6.37 1.03 17.83
C GLU A 126 6.44 0.64 16.36
N ILE A 127 5.34 0.17 15.77
CA ILE A 127 5.30 -0.11 14.33
C ILE A 127 5.67 1.13 13.52
N THR A 128 5.24 2.30 13.98
CA THR A 128 5.50 3.60 13.34
C THR A 128 6.98 4.01 13.44
N LEU A 129 7.68 3.54 14.47
CA LEU A 129 9.10 3.83 14.70
C LEU A 129 10.00 2.86 13.94
N TYR A 130 9.58 1.60 13.85
CA TYR A 130 10.43 0.52 13.39
C TYR A 130 10.20 0.15 11.94
N VAL A 131 8.98 0.23 11.40
CA VAL A 131 8.67 -0.21 10.03
C VAL A 131 8.80 0.99 9.06
N PRO A 132 9.87 1.07 8.25
CA PRO A 132 10.13 2.26 7.42
C PRO A 132 9.02 2.55 6.41
N LEU A 133 8.44 1.50 5.81
CA LEU A 133 7.39 1.63 4.80
C LEU A 133 5.98 1.82 5.39
N TRP A 134 5.85 1.94 6.72
CA TRP A 134 4.56 2.09 7.37
C TRP A 134 3.84 3.38 6.97
N TYR A 135 4.55 4.51 7.01
CA TYR A 135 3.97 5.79 6.61
C TYR A 135 3.62 5.80 5.11
N LYS A 136 4.51 5.28 4.26
CA LYS A 136 4.22 5.11 2.83
C LYS A 136 2.95 4.28 2.56
N LEU A 137 2.70 3.22 3.33
CA LEU A 137 1.48 2.41 3.22
C LEU A 137 0.21 3.18 3.64
N ASN A 138 0.31 4.01 4.70
CA ASN A 138 -0.81 4.86 5.14
C ASN A 138 -1.12 5.94 4.09
N GLU A 139 -0.08 6.61 3.58
CA GLU A 139 -0.22 7.60 2.51
C GLU A 139 -0.73 6.98 1.20
N LEU A 140 -0.33 5.75 0.88
CA LEU A 140 -0.91 5.00 -0.26
C LEU A 140 -2.43 4.82 -0.09
N THR A 141 -2.87 4.46 1.11
CA THR A 141 -4.30 4.32 1.44
C THR A 141 -5.04 5.64 1.24
N PHE A 142 -4.43 6.75 1.65
CA PHE A 142 -4.97 8.09 1.41
C PHE A 142 -5.11 8.37 -0.09
N VAL A 143 -4.05 8.17 -0.88
CA VAL A 143 -4.09 8.45 -2.33
C VAL A 143 -5.17 7.63 -3.04
N LEU A 144 -5.33 6.35 -2.70
CA LEU A 144 -6.35 5.47 -3.29
C LEU A 144 -7.79 5.91 -2.95
N ASN A 145 -8.01 6.57 -1.82
CA ASN A 145 -9.34 6.95 -1.31
C ASN A 145 -9.69 8.43 -1.53
N SER A 146 -8.71 9.26 -1.87
CA SER A 146 -8.86 10.71 -1.97
C SER A 146 -9.19 11.19 -3.38
N ASN A 147 -9.73 12.41 -3.48
CA ASN A 147 -9.86 13.09 -4.75
C ASN A 147 -8.57 13.86 -5.10
N LEU A 148 -8.49 14.40 -6.32
CA LEU A 148 -7.29 15.09 -6.79
C LEU A 148 -6.95 16.37 -6.03
N VAL A 149 -7.97 17.08 -5.51
CA VAL A 149 -7.77 18.30 -4.72
C VAL A 149 -7.07 17.94 -3.41
N ASP A 150 -7.60 16.94 -2.70
CA ASP A 150 -7.01 16.49 -1.43
C ASP A 150 -5.59 15.92 -1.62
N ILE A 151 -5.34 15.23 -2.75
CA ILE A 151 -4.00 14.75 -3.10
C ILE A 151 -3.05 15.92 -3.38
N ASN A 152 -3.48 16.93 -4.12
CA ASN A 152 -2.68 18.13 -4.37
C ASN A 152 -2.32 18.87 -3.07
N ASP A 153 -3.31 19.04 -2.19
CA ASP A 153 -3.14 19.75 -0.94
C ASP A 153 -2.17 19.01 -0.01
N ARG A 154 -2.25 17.68 0.04
CA ARG A 154 -1.32 16.85 0.82
C ARG A 154 0.06 16.70 0.18
N TRP A 155 0.18 16.89 -1.13
CA TRP A 155 1.48 17.01 -1.82
C TRP A 155 2.15 18.35 -1.51
N ALA A 156 1.37 19.42 -1.40
CA ALA A 156 1.82 20.77 -1.07
C ALA A 156 3.06 21.20 -1.87
N SER A 157 3.00 21.07 -3.20
CA SER A 157 4.10 21.39 -4.12
C SER A 157 5.43 20.70 -3.76
N GLY A 158 5.38 19.42 -3.39
CA GLY A 158 6.58 18.63 -3.08
C GLY A 158 7.13 18.82 -1.67
N LYS A 159 6.40 19.53 -0.79
CA LYS A 159 6.80 19.80 0.60
C LYS A 159 5.88 19.14 1.63
N GLY A 160 4.79 18.53 1.18
CA GLY A 160 3.79 17.92 2.04
C GLY A 160 4.11 16.47 2.45
N PRO A 161 3.27 15.86 3.30
CA PRO A 161 3.45 14.48 3.78
C PRO A 161 3.61 13.44 2.66
N LEU A 162 2.95 13.63 1.51
CA LEU A 162 3.09 12.72 0.38
C LEU A 162 4.51 12.74 -0.23
N ALA A 163 5.13 13.92 -0.30
CA ALA A 163 6.48 14.08 -0.86
C ALA A 163 7.57 13.46 0.02
N LEU A 164 7.30 13.27 1.31
CA LEU A 164 8.21 12.55 2.20
C LEU A 164 8.19 11.03 1.97
N GLN A 165 7.16 10.50 1.31
CA GLN A 165 6.94 9.06 1.16
C GLN A 165 7.03 8.57 -0.29
N PHE A 166 6.73 9.42 -1.27
CA PHE A 166 6.70 9.07 -2.68
C PHE A 166 7.63 9.96 -3.48
N GLU A 167 8.30 9.34 -4.44
CA GLU A 167 8.97 10.10 -5.49
C GLU A 167 7.91 10.75 -6.40
N PRO A 168 8.19 11.93 -6.97
CA PRO A 168 7.24 12.62 -7.85
C PRO A 168 6.75 11.74 -9.01
N THR A 169 7.65 10.92 -9.56
CA THR A 169 7.36 10.00 -10.67
C THR A 169 6.43 8.86 -10.26
N GLU A 170 6.61 8.30 -9.06
CA GLU A 170 5.73 7.27 -8.48
C GLU A 170 4.33 7.82 -8.26
N LEU A 171 4.23 9.00 -7.61
CA LEU A 171 2.94 9.62 -7.32
C LEU A 171 2.19 9.99 -8.61
N ARG A 172 2.90 10.51 -9.62
CA ARG A 172 2.32 10.82 -10.94
C ARG A 172 1.76 9.57 -11.61
N GLY A 173 2.50 8.46 -11.60
CA GLY A 173 2.04 7.19 -12.16
C GLY A 173 0.74 6.74 -11.50
N LEU A 174 0.71 6.77 -10.16
CA LEU A 174 -0.45 6.37 -9.38
C LEU A 174 -1.67 7.27 -9.61
N VAL A 175 -1.49 8.59 -9.65
CA VAL A 175 -2.56 9.55 -9.94
C VAL A 175 -3.12 9.35 -11.35
N LYS A 176 -2.25 9.12 -12.35
CA LYS A 176 -2.68 8.80 -13.72
C LYS A 176 -3.51 7.51 -13.74
N ALA A 177 -3.05 6.46 -13.07
CA ALA A 177 -3.75 5.18 -13.00
C ALA A 177 -5.15 5.31 -12.38
N LEU A 178 -5.36 6.19 -11.41
CA LEU A 178 -6.66 6.44 -10.79
C LEU A 178 -7.62 7.30 -11.64
N ILE A 179 -7.09 8.13 -12.54
CA ILE A 179 -7.90 9.02 -13.39
C ILE A 179 -8.36 8.31 -14.66
N THR A 180 -7.51 7.45 -15.23
CA THR A 180 -7.81 6.68 -16.44
C THR A 180 -9.16 5.99 -16.33
N SER A 181 -9.36 5.19 -15.27
CA SER A 181 -10.64 4.52 -15.00
C SER A 181 -11.82 5.47 -14.75
N ARG A 182 -11.63 6.50 -13.92
CA ARG A 182 -12.71 7.43 -13.51
C ARG A 182 -13.26 8.23 -14.69
N SER A 183 -12.50 8.38 -15.77
CA SER A 183 -12.94 9.08 -16.98
C SER A 183 -13.79 8.19 -17.90
N VAL A 184 -13.59 6.86 -17.84
CA VAL A 184 -14.31 5.89 -18.69
C VAL A 184 -15.73 5.62 -18.18
N GLU A 185 -15.93 5.60 -16.86
CA GLU A 185 -17.26 5.39 -16.25
C GLU A 185 -18.29 6.48 -16.63
N THR A 186 -17.83 7.73 -16.82
CA THR A 186 -18.71 8.83 -17.27
C THR A 186 -19.21 8.69 -18.71
N TYR A 187 -18.60 7.82 -19.53
CA TYR A 187 -19.04 7.60 -20.91
C TYR A 187 -19.96 6.38 -21.07
N SER A 188 -19.87 5.37 -20.19
CA SER A 188 -20.75 4.18 -20.24
C SER A 188 -22.19 4.46 -19.77
N ASP A 189 -22.41 5.49 -18.96
CA ASP A 189 -23.75 5.87 -18.49
C ASP A 189 -24.56 6.70 -19.51
N SER A 190 -23.98 7.04 -20.67
CA SER A 190 -24.67 7.79 -21.74
C SER A 190 -25.49 6.92 -22.71
N CYS A 191 -25.51 5.60 -22.52
CA CYS A 191 -26.23 4.65 -23.40
C CYS A 191 -27.31 3.84 -22.65
N VAL A 192 -28.19 4.51 -21.89
CA VAL A 192 -29.52 3.97 -21.57
C VAL A 192 -30.54 5.11 -21.72
N GLU A 193 -31.25 5.10 -22.85
CA GLU A 193 -32.26 6.11 -23.17
C GLU A 193 -33.61 5.82 -22.48
N ASN A 194 -34.22 6.90 -22.00
CA ASN A 194 -35.65 7.18 -21.85
C ASN A 194 -36.44 6.67 -20.62
N THR A 195 -36.75 7.60 -19.71
CA THR A 195 -38.15 8.01 -19.37
C THR A 195 -38.22 9.36 -18.61
N VAL A 196 -38.70 10.41 -19.32
CA VAL A 196 -39.59 11.53 -18.91
C VAL A 196 -39.37 12.32 -17.57
N LYS A 197 -38.87 13.57 -17.72
CA LYS A 197 -39.11 14.86 -16.99
C LYS A 197 -38.58 15.09 -15.53
N PRO A 198 -38.40 16.36 -15.07
CA PRO A 198 -37.66 17.48 -15.67
C PRO A 198 -36.70 18.20 -14.68
N ALA A 199 -35.69 18.89 -15.24
CA ALA A 199 -34.98 20.07 -14.73
C ALA A 199 -34.65 20.17 -13.21
N ILE A 200 -33.43 19.78 -12.85
CA ILE A 200 -32.63 20.55 -11.88
C ILE A 200 -31.26 20.78 -12.51
N SER A 201 -30.98 22.04 -12.80
CA SER A 201 -29.72 22.54 -13.32
C SER A 201 -28.59 22.29 -12.33
N ILE A 202 -27.66 21.41 -12.65
CA ILE A 202 -26.35 21.34 -12.01
C ILE A 202 -25.35 22.00 -12.98
N PRO A 203 -24.55 22.99 -12.57
CA PRO A 203 -23.60 23.62 -13.47
C PRO A 203 -22.51 22.60 -13.84
N SER A 204 -22.33 22.41 -15.15
CA SER A 204 -21.24 21.66 -15.76
C SER A 204 -19.89 22.21 -15.30
N SER A 205 -19.23 21.49 -14.40
CA SER A 205 -17.84 21.74 -13.96
C SER A 205 -16.89 20.72 -14.62
N ASN A 206 -17.02 20.51 -15.94
CA ASN A 206 -16.03 19.75 -16.71
C ASN A 206 -14.78 20.59 -17.05
N GLY A 207 -14.84 21.92 -16.95
CA GLY A 207 -13.70 22.81 -17.22
C GLY A 207 -12.62 22.86 -16.12
N ASN A 208 -12.96 22.57 -14.86
CA ASN A 208 -11.99 22.66 -13.75
C ASN A 208 -11.16 21.38 -13.55
N LYS A 209 -11.66 20.21 -13.97
CA LYS A 209 -10.92 18.95 -13.80
C LYS A 209 -9.71 18.86 -14.72
N ALA A 210 -9.86 19.23 -16.00
CA ALA A 210 -8.75 19.25 -16.97
C ALA A 210 -7.65 20.24 -16.53
N ASN A 211 -8.02 21.45 -16.13
CA ASN A 211 -7.07 22.45 -15.65
C ASN A 211 -6.33 22.03 -14.36
N LEU A 212 -6.98 21.28 -13.46
CA LEU A 212 -6.33 20.79 -12.24
C LEU A 212 -5.39 19.61 -12.53
N ILE A 213 -5.76 18.73 -13.48
CA ILE A 213 -4.92 17.61 -13.92
C ILE A 213 -3.70 18.12 -14.67
N ASP A 214 -3.88 19.08 -15.57
CA ASP A 214 -2.78 19.75 -16.25
C ASP A 214 -1.95 20.55 -15.26
N SER A 215 -2.54 21.29 -14.31
CA SER A 215 -1.78 21.98 -13.27
C SER A 215 -0.99 21.03 -12.37
N LEU A 216 -1.53 19.88 -11.99
CA LEU A 216 -0.85 18.87 -11.17
C LEU A 216 0.25 18.15 -11.96
N THR A 217 -0.03 17.78 -13.20
CA THR A 217 0.95 17.14 -14.09
C THR A 217 2.08 18.12 -14.42
N ILE A 218 1.76 19.38 -14.71
CA ILE A 218 2.71 20.48 -14.94
C ILE A 218 3.50 20.80 -13.66
N THR A 219 2.87 20.84 -12.47
CA THR A 219 3.57 21.10 -11.20
C THR A 219 4.49 19.93 -10.82
N ILE A 220 4.13 18.70 -11.16
CA ILE A 220 5.01 17.53 -10.96
C ILE A 220 6.12 17.47 -12.03
N ASP A 221 5.82 17.82 -13.28
CA ASP A 221 6.78 17.79 -14.39
C ASP A 221 7.81 18.93 -14.30
N SER A 222 7.41 20.13 -13.87
CA SER A 222 8.33 21.27 -13.64
C SER A 222 9.34 21.05 -12.52
N LEU A 223 9.10 20.09 -11.62
CA LEU A 223 10.01 19.73 -10.53
C LEU A 223 10.86 18.48 -10.85
N SER A 224 10.54 17.73 -11.91
CA SER A 224 11.38 16.62 -12.41
C SER A 224 12.49 17.07 -13.36
N THR A 225 12.46 18.32 -13.82
CA THR A 225 13.46 18.90 -14.74
C THR A 225 14.57 19.71 -14.07
N GLU A 226 14.58 19.82 -12.73
CA GLU A 226 15.59 20.59 -11.97
C GLU A 226 16.57 19.73 -11.14
N ASN A 227 16.72 18.44 -11.44
CA ASN A 227 17.80 17.60 -10.87
C ASN A 227 18.54 16.80 -11.94
#